data_AF-A0A1E3HNZ4-F1
#
_entry.id   AF-A0A1E3HNZ4-F1
#
_cell.length_a   1.000
_cell.length_b   1.000
_cell.length_c   1.000
_cell.angle_alpha   90.00
_cell.angle_beta   90.00
_cell.angle_gamma   90.00
#
_symmetry.space_group_name_H-M   'P 1'
#
loop_
_entity.id
_entity.type
_entity.pdbx_description
1 polymer ?
#
loop_
_entity_poly.entity_id
_entity_poly.type
_entity_poly.pdbx_seq_one_letter_code
_entity_poly.pdbx_strand_id
1 'polypeptide(L)'
;MYQADAILGPWSVTNNQMSVPNGTIHDYASQAPYYWPNNWETPESGEVCPYVKRDGYVNPEASLYTSKQDRADMFTASYSLALAWYYTDTPAYREHAAQVIKAWFLDEDTAMTPHLKHSQIIPCENDGRAIGILDFSEQYTTVLDAAAILSTVYDASWNSETEKAFKAWNQEFLTWLTDSEFGKKELAATNNHGTFARQQIAGIAAYVGQNDLAAAMAQGAKAIVDSQIESDGSQPLELSRTRSWHYSCFNLVAHARLADIAHQVGVDLWGYKGEQGQSILGAIDYLIPYASTDGETWPYKELSFIGYGASDLVNAAADQGDEMAKAALPSLTYPSTGNQWPLRPSVEKLDKSG
;
A
#
# COMPACT_ATOMS: atom_id res chain seq x y z
N MET A 1 20.48 -4.14 -9.87
CA MET A 1 21.12 -5.35 -9.33
C MET A 1 20.75 -5.39 -7.86
N TYR A 2 19.75 -6.19 -7.52
CA TYR A 2 19.06 -6.21 -6.23
C TYR A 2 20.05 -6.28 -5.07
N GLN A 3 19.88 -5.41 -4.07
CA GLN A 3 20.74 -5.39 -2.87
C GLN A 3 20.80 -6.80 -2.27
N ALA A 4 22.02 -7.27 -2.11
CA ALA A 4 22.41 -8.67 -1.98
C ALA A 4 21.96 -9.39 -0.68
N ASP A 5 20.99 -8.88 0.09
CA ASP A 5 20.62 -9.40 1.42
C ASP A 5 19.11 -9.40 1.74
N ALA A 6 18.21 -9.20 0.76
CA ALA A 6 16.75 -9.26 0.99
C ALA A 6 16.16 -10.69 1.20
N ILE A 7 16.98 -11.64 1.67
CA ILE A 7 16.61 -13.07 1.75
C ILE A 7 16.99 -13.64 3.11
N LEU A 8 16.19 -13.37 4.14
CA LEU A 8 15.99 -14.30 5.27
C LEU A 8 14.54 -14.20 5.78
N GLY A 9 13.60 -14.56 4.92
CA GLY A 9 12.28 -15.03 5.34
C GLY A 9 12.31 -16.56 5.64
N PRO A 10 11.15 -17.17 5.93
CA PRO A 10 9.84 -16.55 5.88
C PRO A 10 9.52 -15.70 7.12
N TRP A 11 8.87 -14.56 6.91
CA TRP A 11 8.29 -13.72 7.95
C TRP A 11 6.87 -14.20 8.30
N SER A 12 6.42 -13.93 9.53
CA SER A 12 5.13 -14.39 10.02
C SER A 12 4.60 -13.42 11.08
N VAL A 13 3.27 -13.30 11.20
CA VAL A 13 2.66 -12.61 12.35
C VAL A 13 3.01 -13.29 13.68
N THR A 14 3.29 -14.59 13.67
CA THR A 14 3.66 -15.33 14.88
C THR A 14 5.07 -15.02 15.39
N ASN A 15 5.87 -14.29 14.62
CA ASN A 15 7.15 -13.74 15.06
C ASN A 15 6.99 -12.49 15.95
N ASN A 16 5.76 -11.98 16.13
CA ASN A 16 5.54 -10.74 16.85
C ASN A 16 6.07 -10.81 18.27
N GLN A 17 6.94 -9.88 18.65
CA GLN A 17 7.53 -9.88 20.00
C GLN A 17 6.52 -9.46 21.08
N MET A 18 5.55 -8.64 20.70
CA MET A 18 4.49 -8.17 21.60
C MET A 18 3.29 -9.10 21.56
N SER A 19 2.69 -9.35 22.72
CA SER A 19 1.39 -10.05 22.78
C SER A 19 0.30 -9.21 22.13
N VAL A 20 -0.58 -9.84 21.35
CA VAL A 20 -1.75 -9.18 20.76
C VAL A 20 -2.83 -8.98 21.83
N PRO A 21 -3.22 -7.73 22.16
CA PRO A 21 -4.25 -7.49 23.17
C PRO A 21 -5.59 -8.10 22.77
N ASN A 22 -6.18 -8.94 23.61
CA ASN A 22 -7.45 -9.63 23.36
C ASN A 22 -7.52 -10.40 22.03
N GLY A 23 -6.37 -10.83 21.51
CA GLY A 23 -6.22 -11.60 20.28
C GLY A 23 -5.35 -12.84 20.47
N THR A 24 -4.87 -13.38 19.36
CA THR A 24 -4.01 -14.55 19.29
C THR A 24 -2.69 -14.20 18.61
N ILE A 25 -1.71 -15.10 18.70
CA ILE A 25 -0.43 -14.95 18.01
C ILE A 25 -0.55 -14.93 16.47
N HIS A 26 -1.68 -15.40 15.93
CA HIS A 26 -2.01 -15.37 14.50
C HIS A 26 -2.63 -14.05 14.05
N ASP A 27 -2.93 -13.12 14.97
CA ASP A 27 -3.54 -11.85 14.60
C ASP A 27 -2.46 -10.81 14.29
N TYR A 28 -2.57 -10.15 13.13
CA TYR A 28 -1.68 -9.03 12.80
C TYR A 28 -1.86 -7.90 13.81
N ALA A 29 -0.75 -7.48 14.43
CA ALA A 29 -0.74 -6.38 15.38
C ALA A 29 0.30 -5.31 15.02
N SER A 30 -0.08 -4.05 15.21
CA SER A 30 0.82 -2.91 15.09
C SER A 30 0.37 -1.80 16.05
N GLN A 31 1.28 -0.92 16.45
CA GLN A 31 0.96 0.24 17.26
C GLN A 31 0.87 1.50 16.40
N ALA A 32 -0.03 2.42 16.78
CA ALA A 32 -0.13 3.75 16.18
C ALA A 32 1.20 4.52 16.37
N PRO A 33 1.89 4.91 15.28
CA PRO A 33 3.26 5.41 15.37
C PRO A 33 3.37 6.76 16.08
N TYR A 34 2.29 7.56 16.13
CA TYR A 34 2.33 8.92 16.69
C TYR A 34 1.72 9.03 18.09
N TYR A 35 1.49 7.92 18.79
CA TYR A 35 0.94 7.91 20.14
C TYR A 35 2.04 7.58 21.14
N TRP A 36 2.26 8.48 22.08
CA TRP A 36 3.32 8.41 23.10
C TRP A 36 2.72 8.28 24.50
N PRO A 37 3.41 7.64 25.46
CA PRO A 37 2.95 7.63 26.84
C PRO A 37 2.83 9.05 27.40
N ASN A 38 1.87 9.31 28.29
CA ASN A 38 1.61 10.65 28.82
C ASN A 38 2.87 11.27 29.47
N ASN A 39 3.70 10.45 30.09
CA ASN A 39 4.93 10.87 30.78
C ASN A 39 6.20 10.87 29.90
N TRP A 40 6.07 10.82 28.57
CA TRP A 40 7.21 10.69 27.65
C TRP A 40 8.30 11.77 27.82
N GLU A 41 7.96 12.99 28.26
CA GLU A 41 8.95 14.07 28.51
C GLU A 41 9.78 13.80 29.78
N THR A 42 9.21 13.10 30.75
CA THR A 42 9.83 12.74 32.03
C THR A 42 9.53 11.28 32.39
N PRO A 43 10.10 10.30 31.65
CA PRO A 43 9.72 8.88 31.73
C PRO A 43 9.86 8.26 33.12
N GLU A 44 10.72 8.81 33.98
CA GLU A 44 10.96 8.36 35.35
C GLU A 44 9.84 8.76 36.34
N SER A 45 8.84 9.52 35.89
CA SER A 45 7.80 10.09 36.74
C SER A 45 6.40 9.82 36.18
N GLY A 46 5.43 9.57 37.05
CA GLY A 46 4.01 9.67 36.72
C GLY A 46 3.39 8.48 35.98
N GLU A 47 2.17 8.70 35.49
CA GLU A 47 1.34 7.72 34.79
C GLU A 47 1.67 7.69 33.29
N VAL A 48 1.75 6.49 32.72
CA VAL A 48 2.02 6.29 31.28
C VAL A 48 0.76 6.46 30.41
N CYS A 49 -0.42 6.30 30.99
CA CYS A 49 -1.72 6.46 30.31
C CYS A 49 -2.35 7.83 30.64
N PRO A 50 -3.25 8.35 29.78
CA PRO A 50 -3.55 7.87 28.42
C PRO A 50 -2.39 8.19 27.47
N TYR A 51 -2.24 7.39 26.41
CA TYR A 51 -1.30 7.77 25.34
C TYR A 51 -1.80 9.03 24.63
N VAL A 52 -0.88 9.93 24.26
CA VAL A 52 -1.17 11.23 23.64
C VAL A 52 -0.63 11.31 22.22
N LYS A 53 -1.43 11.84 21.30
CA LYS A 53 -1.02 12.00 19.89
C LYS A 53 0.02 13.12 19.74
N ARG A 54 1.14 12.82 19.09
CA ARG A 54 2.21 13.73 18.67
C ARG A 54 2.45 13.57 17.17
N ASP A 55 1.63 14.27 16.38
CA ASP A 55 1.64 14.15 14.92
C ASP A 55 3.04 14.39 14.33
N GLY A 56 3.54 13.43 13.54
CA GLY A 56 4.87 13.49 12.92
C GLY A 56 6.05 13.08 13.80
N TYR A 57 5.83 12.72 15.07
CA TYR A 57 6.87 12.19 15.97
C TYR A 57 6.64 10.71 16.23
N VAL A 58 7.48 9.85 15.64
CA VAL A 58 7.34 8.38 15.74
C VAL A 58 7.77 7.88 17.12
N ASN A 59 6.86 7.26 17.86
CA ASN A 59 7.15 6.53 19.09
C ASN A 59 7.94 5.25 18.76
N PRO A 60 9.19 5.10 19.25
CA PRO A 60 10.00 3.91 18.99
C PRO A 60 9.39 2.62 19.52
N GLU A 61 8.51 2.67 20.54
CA GLU A 61 7.75 1.50 21.01
C GLU A 61 6.91 0.86 19.91
N ALA A 62 6.51 1.62 18.89
CA ALA A 62 5.76 1.07 17.78
C ALA A 62 6.53 0.00 16.99
N SER A 63 7.87 0.02 17.05
CA SER A 63 8.72 -1.00 16.43
C SER A 63 8.77 -2.33 17.19
N LEU A 64 8.28 -2.36 18.44
CA LEU A 64 8.19 -3.60 19.23
C LEU A 64 7.12 -4.56 18.67
N TYR A 65 6.08 -4.01 18.02
CA TYR A 65 5.15 -4.81 17.22
C TYR A 65 5.80 -5.14 15.87
N THR A 66 6.68 -6.14 15.88
CA THR A 66 7.53 -6.53 14.74
C THR A 66 6.72 -7.01 13.53
N SER A 67 5.47 -7.47 13.70
CA SER A 67 4.60 -7.85 12.57
C SER A 67 4.48 -6.75 11.51
N LYS A 68 4.59 -5.46 11.88
CA LYS A 68 4.52 -4.36 10.91
C LYS A 68 5.71 -4.36 9.95
N GLN A 69 6.92 -4.60 10.44
CA GLN A 69 8.12 -4.70 9.60
C GLN A 69 8.14 -6.02 8.84
N ASP A 70 7.85 -7.13 9.52
CA ASP A 70 7.75 -8.47 8.91
C ASP A 70 6.76 -8.49 7.73
N ARG A 71 5.62 -7.80 7.84
CA ARG A 71 4.66 -7.62 6.74
C ARG A 71 5.28 -6.85 5.57
N ALA A 72 5.96 -5.72 5.83
CA ALA A 72 6.56 -4.90 4.79
C ALA A 72 7.65 -5.66 4.02
N ASP A 73 8.47 -6.43 4.75
CA ASP A 73 9.51 -7.29 4.18
C ASP A 73 8.89 -8.41 3.35
N MET A 74 7.84 -9.07 3.87
CA MET A 74 7.09 -10.11 3.16
C MET A 74 6.44 -9.61 1.86
N PHE A 75 5.79 -8.44 1.87
CA PHE A 75 5.21 -7.85 0.66
C PHE A 75 6.28 -7.53 -0.38
N THR A 76 7.39 -6.94 0.06
CA THR A 76 8.51 -6.58 -0.83
C THR A 76 9.19 -7.82 -1.42
N ALA A 77 9.44 -8.83 -0.59
CA ALA A 77 10.12 -10.06 -0.97
C ALA A 77 9.26 -10.90 -1.93
N SER A 78 7.98 -11.11 -1.62
CA SER A 78 7.08 -11.90 -2.48
C SER A 78 7.05 -11.37 -3.92
N TYR A 79 6.87 -10.05 -4.09
CA TYR A 79 6.83 -9.44 -5.41
C TYR A 79 8.21 -9.44 -6.11
N SER A 80 9.27 -9.06 -5.40
CA SER A 80 10.62 -9.02 -5.98
C SER A 80 11.12 -10.41 -6.40
N LEU A 81 10.86 -11.44 -5.60
CA LEU A 81 11.23 -12.82 -5.89
C LEU A 81 10.40 -13.40 -7.05
N ALA A 82 9.08 -13.12 -7.10
CA ALA A 82 8.23 -13.54 -8.20
C ALA A 82 8.69 -12.92 -9.53
N LEU A 83 9.01 -11.62 -9.55
CA LEU A 83 9.57 -10.95 -10.72
C LEU A 83 10.95 -11.46 -11.09
N ALA A 84 11.84 -11.67 -10.11
CA ALA A 84 13.16 -12.23 -10.35
C ALA A 84 13.04 -13.60 -11.04
N TRP A 85 12.17 -14.49 -10.54
CA TRP A 85 11.86 -15.74 -11.24
C TRP A 85 11.31 -15.51 -12.64
N TYR A 86 10.30 -14.64 -12.81
CA TYR A 86 9.68 -14.39 -14.10
C TYR A 86 10.69 -13.96 -15.18
N TYR A 87 11.68 -13.13 -14.82
CA TYR A 87 12.68 -12.64 -15.78
C TYR A 87 13.90 -13.55 -15.95
N THR A 88 14.27 -14.35 -14.95
CA THR A 88 15.51 -15.15 -14.99
C THR A 88 15.28 -16.66 -15.09
N ASP A 89 14.02 -17.10 -14.99
CA ASP A 89 13.61 -18.51 -14.94
C ASP A 89 14.37 -19.34 -13.89
N THR A 90 14.81 -18.69 -12.81
CA THR A 90 15.61 -19.33 -11.76
C THR A 90 14.69 -19.93 -10.68
N PRO A 91 14.62 -21.26 -10.51
CA PRO A 91 13.62 -21.91 -9.63
C PRO A 91 13.68 -21.46 -8.16
N ALA A 92 14.89 -21.20 -7.64
CA ALA A 92 15.08 -20.79 -6.25
C ALA A 92 14.31 -19.51 -5.87
N TYR A 93 14.15 -18.56 -6.80
CA TYR A 93 13.36 -17.35 -6.52
C TYR A 93 11.86 -17.67 -6.43
N ARG A 94 11.36 -18.55 -7.29
CA ARG A 94 9.96 -19.01 -7.27
C ARG A 94 9.63 -19.75 -5.99
N GLU A 95 10.47 -20.71 -5.64
CA GLU A 95 10.33 -21.53 -4.43
C GLU A 95 10.28 -20.64 -3.18
N HIS A 96 11.17 -19.65 -3.12
CA HIS A 96 11.21 -18.73 -1.99
C HIS A 96 10.02 -17.76 -1.97
N ALA A 97 9.58 -17.23 -3.13
CA ALA A 97 8.36 -16.41 -3.21
C ALA A 97 7.14 -17.19 -2.69
N ALA A 98 6.99 -18.45 -3.11
CA ALA A 98 5.92 -19.32 -2.66
C ALA A 98 6.02 -19.62 -1.15
N GLN A 99 7.23 -19.86 -0.62
CA GLN A 99 7.45 -20.08 0.80
C GLN A 99 7.05 -18.86 1.65
N VAL A 100 7.42 -17.66 1.22
CA VAL A 100 7.12 -16.40 1.90
C VAL A 100 5.60 -16.16 1.96
N ILE A 101 4.87 -16.42 0.86
CA ILE A 101 3.40 -16.32 0.84
C ILE A 101 2.76 -17.42 1.71
N LYS A 102 3.21 -18.67 1.60
CA LYS A 102 2.65 -19.78 2.40
C LYS A 102 2.80 -19.56 3.89
N ALA A 103 3.97 -19.15 4.35
CA ALA A 103 4.21 -18.92 5.77
C ALA A 103 3.28 -17.85 6.34
N TRP A 104 3.04 -16.76 5.62
CA TRP A 104 2.18 -15.69 6.12
C TRP A 104 0.69 -16.03 6.04
N PHE A 105 0.24 -16.78 5.04
CA PHE A 105 -1.20 -16.90 4.73
C PHE A 105 -1.78 -18.30 4.89
N LEU A 106 -0.98 -19.36 4.80
CA LEU A 106 -1.46 -20.73 4.57
C LEU A 106 -0.96 -21.76 5.59
N ASP A 107 0.28 -21.63 6.05
CA ASP A 107 0.90 -22.59 6.96
C ASP A 107 0.28 -22.47 8.36
N GLU A 108 -0.33 -23.53 8.89
CA GLU A 108 -1.14 -23.51 10.12
C GLU A 108 -0.42 -22.90 11.34
N ASP A 109 0.89 -23.15 11.48
CA ASP A 109 1.69 -22.68 12.61
C ASP A 109 2.04 -21.18 12.53
N THR A 110 1.90 -20.55 11.36
CA THR A 110 2.39 -19.18 11.10
C THR A 110 1.36 -18.26 10.44
N ALA A 111 0.31 -18.81 9.85
CA ALA A 111 -0.64 -18.07 9.04
C ALA A 111 -1.35 -16.99 9.86
N MET A 112 -1.50 -15.83 9.23
CA MET A 112 -2.26 -14.72 9.77
C MET A 112 -3.77 -14.98 9.68
N THR A 113 -4.52 -14.66 10.73
CA THR A 113 -5.99 -14.58 10.67
C THR A 113 -6.41 -13.47 9.69
N PRO A 114 -7.37 -13.69 8.75
CA PRO A 114 -7.72 -12.73 7.70
C PRO A 114 -8.51 -11.50 8.18
N HIS A 115 -7.91 -10.71 9.09
CA HIS A 115 -8.44 -9.44 9.56
C HIS A 115 -7.37 -8.54 10.18
N LEU A 116 -7.64 -7.23 10.26
CA LEU A 116 -6.75 -6.22 10.84
C LEU A 116 -7.32 -5.60 12.13
N LYS A 117 -8.02 -6.41 12.95
CA LYS A 117 -8.62 -5.94 14.21
C LYS A 117 -7.62 -5.34 15.18
N HIS A 118 -6.35 -5.75 15.11
CA HIS A 118 -5.29 -5.31 16.01
C HIS A 118 -4.26 -4.37 15.36
N SER A 119 -4.64 -3.72 14.26
CA SER A 119 -3.80 -2.75 13.58
C SER A 119 -3.89 -1.35 14.22
N GLN A 120 -2.73 -0.70 14.34
CA GLN A 120 -2.52 0.62 14.92
C GLN A 120 -3.16 0.82 16.30
N ILE A 121 -2.93 -0.13 17.19
CA ILE A 121 -3.25 -0.10 18.63
C ILE A 121 -2.81 1.23 19.24
N ILE A 122 -3.65 1.79 20.10
CA ILE A 122 -3.25 2.84 21.05
C ILE A 122 -3.28 2.22 22.45
N PRO A 123 -2.11 2.03 23.10
CA PRO A 123 -2.07 1.51 24.46
C PRO A 123 -2.99 2.31 25.40
N CYS A 124 -3.67 1.59 26.31
CA CYS A 124 -4.67 2.11 27.24
C CYS A 124 -5.99 2.62 26.62
N GLU A 125 -6.16 2.61 25.30
CA GLU A 125 -7.35 3.18 24.65
C GLU A 125 -8.13 2.16 23.83
N ASN A 126 -7.46 1.36 22.98
CA ASN A 126 -8.10 0.37 22.13
C ASN A 126 -7.12 -0.74 21.73
N ASP A 127 -7.68 -1.87 21.28
CA ASP A 127 -6.89 -3.00 20.79
C ASP A 127 -6.63 -2.93 19.29
N GLY A 128 -7.00 -1.83 18.63
CA GLY A 128 -6.84 -1.58 17.19
C GLY A 128 -7.90 -0.62 16.66
N ARG A 129 -7.72 -0.13 15.42
CA ARG A 129 -8.59 0.90 14.83
C ARG A 129 -8.66 0.83 13.30
N ALA A 130 -9.77 1.31 12.74
CA ALA A 130 -10.04 1.27 11.28
C ALA A 130 -8.90 1.80 10.41
N ILE A 131 -8.25 2.90 10.82
CA ILE A 131 -7.13 3.52 10.07
C ILE A 131 -5.87 2.65 9.98
N GLY A 132 -5.81 1.55 10.72
CA GLY A 132 -4.78 0.54 10.60
C GLY A 132 -4.95 -0.39 9.40
N ILE A 133 -6.09 -0.36 8.69
CA ILE A 133 -6.24 -1.00 7.38
C ILE A 133 -5.16 -0.48 6.40
N LEU A 134 -4.77 0.78 6.54
CA LEU A 134 -3.69 1.38 5.77
C LEU A 134 -2.36 0.60 5.84
N ASP A 135 -2.08 -0.09 6.96
CA ASP A 135 -0.87 -0.91 7.09
C ASP A 135 -0.81 -2.03 6.02
N PHE A 136 -1.95 -2.52 5.51
CA PHE A 136 -1.99 -3.46 4.40
C PHE A 136 -2.26 -2.77 3.06
N SER A 137 -3.25 -1.88 3.00
CA SER A 137 -3.71 -1.35 1.71
C SER A 137 -2.65 -0.54 0.96
N GLU A 138 -1.63 -0.02 1.65
CA GLU A 138 -0.52 0.70 0.99
C GLU A 138 0.25 -0.14 -0.04
N GLN A 139 0.25 -1.47 0.07
CA GLN A 139 1.09 -2.35 -0.76
C GLN A 139 0.51 -3.76 -0.98
N TYR A 140 -0.55 -4.19 -0.31
CA TYR A 140 -1.01 -5.61 -0.37
C TYR A 140 -1.30 -6.13 -1.79
N THR A 141 -1.72 -5.28 -2.73
CA THR A 141 -1.96 -5.73 -4.10
C THR A 141 -0.71 -6.18 -4.83
N THR A 142 0.50 -5.84 -4.38
CA THR A 142 1.74 -6.42 -4.92
C THR A 142 1.90 -7.90 -4.58
N VAL A 143 1.36 -8.34 -3.45
CA VAL A 143 1.31 -9.77 -3.08
C VAL A 143 0.35 -10.51 -4.01
N LEU A 144 -0.77 -9.88 -4.37
CA LEU A 144 -1.70 -10.43 -5.35
C LEU A 144 -1.05 -10.54 -6.74
N ASP A 145 -0.29 -9.52 -7.15
CA ASP A 145 0.49 -9.55 -8.39
C ASP A 145 1.56 -10.66 -8.35
N ALA A 146 2.26 -10.81 -7.23
CA ALA A 146 3.23 -11.90 -7.03
C ALA A 146 2.58 -13.28 -7.18
N ALA A 147 1.44 -13.50 -6.52
CA ALA A 147 0.69 -14.74 -6.62
C ALA A 147 0.19 -14.99 -8.06
N ALA A 148 -0.28 -13.95 -8.75
CA ALA A 148 -0.70 -14.05 -10.16
C ALA A 148 0.48 -14.41 -11.08
N ILE A 149 1.66 -13.82 -10.88
CA ILE A 149 2.89 -14.17 -11.60
C ILE A 149 3.24 -15.64 -11.34
N LEU A 150 3.25 -16.08 -10.08
CA LEU A 150 3.52 -17.48 -9.73
C LEU A 150 2.50 -18.43 -10.36
N SER A 151 1.26 -18.02 -10.55
CA SER A 151 0.20 -18.80 -11.20
C SER A 151 0.28 -18.87 -12.72
N THR A 152 1.19 -18.14 -13.38
CA THR A 152 1.39 -18.25 -14.84
C THR A 152 1.91 -19.63 -15.26
N VAL A 153 2.60 -20.33 -14.37
CA VAL A 153 3.09 -21.71 -14.52
C VAL A 153 2.92 -22.38 -13.17
N TYR A 154 2.43 -23.64 -13.09
CA TYR A 154 2.36 -24.36 -11.81
C TYR A 154 3.50 -25.37 -11.65
N ASP A 155 3.96 -25.54 -10.41
CA ASP A 155 4.97 -26.52 -10.00
C ASP A 155 4.72 -27.02 -8.58
N ALA A 156 5.67 -27.74 -7.98
CA ALA A 156 5.53 -28.25 -6.61
C ALA A 156 5.51 -27.13 -5.56
N SER A 157 6.19 -26.00 -5.80
CA SER A 157 6.24 -24.87 -4.87
C SER A 157 4.96 -24.04 -4.88
N TRP A 158 4.35 -23.81 -6.04
CA TRP A 158 3.07 -23.12 -6.20
C TRP A 158 2.21 -23.83 -7.24
N ASN A 159 1.18 -24.55 -6.77
CA ASN A 159 0.23 -25.30 -7.59
C ASN A 159 -1.20 -24.76 -7.44
N SER A 160 -2.13 -25.33 -8.21
CA SER A 160 -3.55 -24.92 -8.19
C SER A 160 -4.22 -25.03 -6.81
N GLU A 161 -3.85 -26.01 -5.98
CA GLU A 161 -4.41 -26.14 -4.63
C GLU A 161 -3.85 -25.06 -3.68
N THR A 162 -2.57 -24.70 -3.83
CA THR A 162 -1.96 -23.60 -3.09
C THR A 162 -2.63 -22.27 -3.45
N GLU A 163 -2.80 -21.99 -4.75
CA GLU A 163 -3.50 -20.78 -5.19
C GLU A 163 -4.96 -20.76 -4.68
N LYS A 164 -5.66 -21.89 -4.74
CA LYS A 164 -7.03 -22.01 -4.24
C LYS A 164 -7.12 -21.70 -2.75
N ALA A 165 -6.18 -22.20 -1.94
CA ALA A 165 -6.10 -21.88 -0.51
C ALA A 165 -5.82 -20.38 -0.28
N PHE A 166 -4.91 -19.78 -1.05
CA PHE A 166 -4.64 -18.35 -0.97
C PHE A 166 -5.82 -17.47 -1.40
N LYS A 167 -6.57 -17.89 -2.42
CA LYS A 167 -7.85 -17.25 -2.79
C LYS A 167 -8.90 -17.38 -1.70
N ALA A 168 -8.97 -18.52 -1.00
CA ALA A 168 -9.89 -18.70 0.12
C ALA A 168 -9.56 -17.75 1.29
N TRP A 169 -8.29 -17.61 1.65
CA TRP A 169 -7.86 -16.63 2.66
C TRP A 169 -8.24 -15.19 2.25
N ASN A 170 -8.01 -14.84 0.99
CA ASN A 170 -8.37 -13.53 0.45
C ASN A 170 -9.88 -13.28 0.41
N GLN A 171 -10.68 -14.33 0.16
CA GLN A 171 -12.14 -14.25 0.20
C GLN A 171 -12.65 -13.95 1.62
N GLU A 172 -12.05 -14.56 2.64
CA GLU A 172 -12.35 -14.26 4.05
C GLU A 172 -11.93 -12.84 4.42
N PHE A 173 -10.73 -12.41 3.99
CA PHE A 173 -10.24 -11.07 4.27
C PHE A 173 -11.09 -9.99 3.58
N LEU A 174 -11.49 -10.22 2.32
CA LEU A 174 -12.40 -9.36 1.59
C LEU A 174 -13.76 -9.23 2.27
N THR A 175 -14.30 -10.34 2.79
CA THR A 175 -15.54 -10.34 3.58
C THR A 175 -15.35 -9.47 4.83
N TRP A 176 -14.24 -9.63 5.56
CA TRP A 176 -13.95 -8.77 6.70
C TRP A 176 -13.81 -7.29 6.33
N LEU A 177 -13.14 -6.95 5.23
CA LEU A 177 -12.99 -5.58 4.74
C LEU A 177 -14.31 -4.93 4.30
N THR A 178 -15.30 -5.71 3.86
CA THR A 178 -16.57 -5.18 3.37
C THR A 178 -17.65 -5.12 4.45
N ASP A 179 -17.67 -6.10 5.37
CA ASP A 179 -18.73 -6.24 6.36
C ASP A 179 -18.39 -5.67 7.74
N SER A 180 -17.10 -5.60 8.11
CA SER A 180 -16.70 -5.13 9.44
C SER A 180 -16.84 -3.61 9.59
N GLU A 181 -17.05 -3.15 10.83
CA GLU A 181 -17.05 -1.72 11.15
C GLU A 181 -15.70 -1.05 10.87
N PHE A 182 -14.59 -1.80 10.91
CA PHE A 182 -13.27 -1.31 10.51
C PHE A 182 -13.26 -0.97 9.02
N GLY A 183 -13.64 -1.93 8.20
CA GLY A 183 -13.67 -1.80 6.74
C GLY A 183 -14.60 -0.68 6.26
N LYS A 184 -15.83 -0.64 6.79
CA LYS A 184 -16.80 0.42 6.49
C LYS A 184 -16.29 1.81 6.87
N LYS A 185 -15.67 1.96 8.03
CA LYS A 185 -15.16 3.25 8.51
C LYS A 185 -13.97 3.73 7.68
N GLU A 186 -13.06 2.83 7.29
CA GLU A 186 -11.92 3.19 6.47
C GLU A 186 -12.33 3.55 5.04
N LEU A 187 -13.23 2.77 4.42
CA LEU A 187 -13.77 3.06 3.09
C LEU A 187 -14.52 4.40 3.03
N ALA A 188 -15.11 4.82 4.15
CA ALA A 188 -15.82 6.09 4.27
C ALA A 188 -14.89 7.31 4.53
N ALA A 189 -13.59 7.11 4.73
CA ALA A 189 -12.65 8.22 4.89
C ALA A 189 -12.57 9.07 3.61
N THR A 190 -12.43 10.38 3.77
CA THR A 190 -12.51 11.34 2.64
C THR A 190 -11.13 11.70 2.04
N ASN A 191 -10.04 11.24 2.64
CA ASN A 191 -8.67 11.46 2.18
C ASN A 191 -8.06 10.15 1.62
N ASN A 192 -6.74 10.11 1.45
CA ASN A 192 -6.00 8.92 0.99
C ASN A 192 -6.40 7.58 1.62
N HIS A 193 -6.84 7.54 2.89
CA HIS A 193 -7.30 6.30 3.52
C HIS A 193 -8.47 5.64 2.76
N GLY A 194 -9.47 6.43 2.36
CA GLY A 194 -10.63 5.91 1.62
C GLY A 194 -10.26 5.46 0.21
N THR A 195 -9.30 6.16 -0.42
CA THR A 195 -8.75 5.78 -1.72
C THR A 195 -8.05 4.42 -1.65
N PHE A 196 -7.16 4.23 -0.66
CA PHE A 196 -6.46 2.97 -0.45
C PHE A 196 -7.39 1.81 -0.04
N ALA A 197 -8.36 2.04 0.84
CA ALA A 197 -9.35 1.03 1.20
C ALA A 197 -10.13 0.53 -0.02
N ARG A 198 -10.56 1.46 -0.88
CA ARG A 198 -11.26 1.14 -2.14
C ARG A 198 -10.35 0.36 -3.10
N GLN A 199 -9.10 0.79 -3.25
CA GLN A 199 -8.09 0.13 -4.07
C GLN A 199 -7.83 -1.31 -3.61
N GLN A 200 -7.67 -1.53 -2.29
CA GLN A 200 -7.48 -2.86 -1.72
C GLN A 200 -8.68 -3.77 -1.94
N ILE A 201 -9.90 -3.30 -1.66
CA ILE A 201 -11.13 -4.09 -1.88
C ILE A 201 -11.25 -4.47 -3.36
N ALA A 202 -11.03 -3.52 -4.28
CA ALA A 202 -11.09 -3.78 -5.71
C ALA A 202 -10.05 -4.81 -6.16
N GLY A 203 -8.80 -4.68 -5.70
CA GLY A 203 -7.72 -5.60 -6.06
C GLY A 203 -7.96 -7.02 -5.56
N ILE A 204 -8.38 -7.18 -4.30
CA ILE A 204 -8.71 -8.50 -3.75
C ILE A 204 -9.93 -9.08 -4.48
N ALA A 205 -10.98 -8.28 -4.71
CA ALA A 205 -12.18 -8.72 -5.41
C ALA A 205 -11.85 -9.22 -6.83
N ALA A 206 -11.03 -8.49 -7.60
CA ALA A 206 -10.58 -8.93 -8.91
C ALA A 206 -9.78 -10.25 -8.82
N TYR A 207 -8.85 -10.36 -7.86
CA TYR A 207 -8.02 -11.56 -7.69
C TYR A 207 -8.83 -12.83 -7.38
N VAL A 208 -9.85 -12.72 -6.52
CA VAL A 208 -10.74 -13.86 -6.16
C VAL A 208 -11.89 -14.07 -7.16
N GLY A 209 -11.98 -13.26 -8.22
CA GLY A 209 -12.98 -13.38 -9.29
C GLY A 209 -14.34 -12.73 -8.99
N GLN A 210 -14.43 -11.88 -7.97
CA GLN A 210 -15.61 -11.04 -7.68
C GLN A 210 -15.58 -9.73 -8.49
N ASN A 211 -15.59 -9.85 -9.81
CA ASN A 211 -15.42 -8.71 -10.72
C ASN A 211 -16.51 -7.64 -10.58
N ASP A 212 -17.74 -8.02 -10.21
CA ASP A 212 -18.84 -7.06 -9.97
C ASP A 212 -18.53 -6.12 -8.80
N LEU A 213 -17.93 -6.64 -7.72
CA LEU A 213 -17.51 -5.83 -6.57
C LEU A 213 -16.33 -4.93 -6.94
N ALA A 214 -15.34 -5.45 -7.68
CA ALA A 214 -14.23 -4.65 -8.17
C ALA A 214 -14.71 -3.50 -9.07
N ALA A 215 -15.64 -3.78 -9.99
CA ALA A 215 -16.26 -2.77 -10.85
C ALA A 215 -17.07 -1.74 -10.04
N ALA A 216 -17.81 -2.16 -9.01
CA ALA A 216 -18.54 -1.24 -8.13
C ALA A 216 -17.59 -0.30 -7.36
N MET A 217 -16.48 -0.81 -6.84
CA MET A 217 -15.45 0.00 -6.19
C MET A 217 -14.84 1.00 -7.18
N ALA A 218 -14.50 0.57 -8.39
CA ALA A 218 -13.96 1.42 -9.44
C ALA A 218 -14.96 2.50 -9.88
N GLN A 219 -16.24 2.17 -10.10
CA GLN A 219 -17.26 3.16 -10.48
C GLN A 219 -17.45 4.23 -9.40
N GLY A 220 -17.49 3.83 -8.13
CA GLY A 220 -17.59 4.79 -7.04
C GLY A 220 -16.32 5.62 -6.84
N ALA A 221 -15.17 5.22 -7.42
CA ALA A 221 -13.93 5.98 -7.35
C ALA A 221 -14.03 7.32 -8.10
N LYS A 222 -14.92 7.42 -9.09
CA LYS A 222 -15.20 8.67 -9.82
C LYS A 222 -15.60 9.81 -8.89
N ALA A 223 -16.50 9.53 -7.96
CA ALA A 223 -16.90 10.51 -6.94
C ALA A 223 -15.76 10.87 -5.98
N ILE A 224 -14.83 9.94 -5.73
CA ILE A 224 -13.63 10.22 -4.93
C ILE A 224 -12.69 11.14 -5.69
N VAL A 225 -12.42 10.88 -6.97
CA VAL A 225 -11.66 11.76 -7.87
C VAL A 225 -12.27 13.17 -7.86
N ASP A 226 -13.59 13.28 -8.06
CA ASP A 226 -14.29 14.56 -8.07
C ASP A 226 -14.14 15.34 -6.76
N SER A 227 -14.06 14.64 -5.62
CA SER A 227 -14.00 15.25 -4.29
C SER A 227 -12.59 15.59 -3.79
N GLN A 228 -11.56 14.95 -4.34
CA GLN A 228 -10.18 15.06 -3.85
C GLN A 228 -9.25 15.86 -4.77
N ILE A 229 -9.56 15.91 -6.06
CA ILE A 229 -8.72 16.53 -7.09
C ILE A 229 -9.45 17.78 -7.58
N GLU A 230 -8.74 18.88 -7.76
CA GLU A 230 -9.30 20.11 -8.35
C GLU A 230 -9.12 20.10 -9.88
N SER A 231 -9.73 21.07 -10.56
CA SER A 231 -9.64 21.18 -12.02
C SER A 231 -8.21 21.38 -12.56
N ASP A 232 -7.31 21.90 -11.72
CA ASP A 232 -5.89 22.09 -12.03
C ASP A 232 -5.00 20.88 -11.65
N GLY A 233 -5.61 19.81 -11.11
CA GLY A 233 -4.91 18.62 -10.63
C GLY A 233 -4.42 18.68 -9.19
N SER A 234 -4.53 19.83 -8.52
CA SER A 234 -4.13 19.95 -7.12
C SER A 234 -5.01 19.09 -6.20
N GLN A 235 -4.46 18.67 -5.05
CA GLN A 235 -5.13 17.84 -4.05
C GLN A 235 -5.21 18.58 -2.70
N PRO A 236 -6.22 19.44 -2.44
CA PRO A 236 -6.21 20.39 -1.33
C PRO A 236 -6.00 19.76 0.06
N LEU A 237 -6.63 18.61 0.32
CA LEU A 237 -6.48 17.90 1.60
C LEU A 237 -5.04 17.41 1.82
N GLU A 238 -4.38 16.96 0.76
CA GLU A 238 -3.00 16.46 0.82
C GLU A 238 -1.98 17.61 0.82
N LEU A 239 -2.27 18.70 0.09
CA LEU A 239 -1.48 19.94 0.11
C LEU A 239 -1.46 20.64 1.47
N SER A 240 -2.50 20.45 2.29
CA SER A 240 -2.57 21.02 3.64
C SER A 240 -1.65 20.33 4.67
N ARG A 241 -1.03 19.21 4.30
CA ARG A 241 -0.24 18.37 5.21
C ARG A 241 1.18 18.90 5.41
N THR A 242 1.82 18.48 6.49
CA THR A 242 3.23 18.81 6.78
C THR A 242 4.22 18.13 5.83
N ARG A 243 3.78 17.06 5.17
CA ARG A 243 4.47 16.35 4.10
C ARG A 243 3.61 16.35 2.83
N SER A 244 3.31 17.56 2.33
CA SER A 244 2.35 17.75 1.24
C SER A 244 2.75 17.08 -0.08
N TRP A 245 4.04 17.00 -0.40
CA TRP A 245 4.53 16.30 -1.59
C TRP A 245 4.29 14.79 -1.46
N HIS A 246 4.70 14.24 -0.32
CA HIS A 246 4.50 12.81 -0.02
C HIS A 246 3.03 12.42 -0.14
N TYR A 247 2.12 13.14 0.53
CA TYR A 247 0.70 12.78 0.53
C TYR A 247 0.04 12.95 -0.84
N SER A 248 0.48 13.93 -1.63
CA SER A 248 -0.02 14.10 -3.01
C SER A 248 0.40 12.92 -3.90
N CYS A 249 1.65 12.45 -3.78
CA CYS A 249 2.11 11.23 -4.47
C CYS A 249 1.40 9.99 -3.92
N PHE A 250 1.33 9.83 -2.60
CA PHE A 250 0.80 8.67 -1.91
C PHE A 250 -0.67 8.41 -2.24
N ASN A 251 -1.51 9.45 -2.26
CA ASN A 251 -2.90 9.30 -2.67
C ASN A 251 -3.02 8.90 -4.15
N LEU A 252 -2.18 9.46 -5.03
CA LEU A 252 -2.18 9.12 -6.45
C LEU A 252 -1.69 7.70 -6.73
N VAL A 253 -0.81 7.13 -5.89
CA VAL A 253 -0.45 5.71 -5.97
C VAL A 253 -1.70 4.83 -5.88
N ALA A 254 -2.58 5.12 -4.91
CA ALA A 254 -3.84 4.38 -4.76
C ALA A 254 -4.79 4.60 -5.95
N HIS A 255 -4.93 5.83 -6.43
CA HIS A 255 -5.77 6.14 -7.61
C HIS A 255 -5.26 5.43 -8.88
N ALA A 256 -3.96 5.49 -9.15
CA ALA A 256 -3.35 4.85 -10.32
C ALA A 256 -3.48 3.32 -10.26
N ARG A 257 -3.16 2.70 -9.12
CA ARG A 257 -3.35 1.24 -8.93
C ARG A 257 -4.80 0.83 -9.07
N LEU A 258 -5.74 1.62 -8.54
CA LEU A 258 -7.17 1.38 -8.73
C LEU A 258 -7.59 1.54 -10.20
N ALA A 259 -7.01 2.47 -10.95
CA ALA A 259 -7.29 2.66 -12.37
C ALA A 259 -6.82 1.46 -13.22
N ASP A 260 -5.65 0.89 -12.91
CA ASP A 260 -5.17 -0.34 -13.57
C ASP A 260 -6.07 -1.55 -13.27
N ILE A 261 -6.50 -1.70 -12.01
CA ILE A 261 -7.47 -2.73 -11.62
C ILE A 261 -8.81 -2.51 -12.31
N ALA A 262 -9.28 -1.25 -12.37
CA ALA A 262 -10.55 -0.87 -12.99
C ALA A 262 -10.58 -1.22 -14.48
N HIS A 263 -9.46 -1.05 -15.19
CA HIS A 263 -9.34 -1.41 -16.59
C HIS A 263 -9.63 -2.91 -16.83
N GLN A 264 -9.15 -3.79 -15.94
CA GLN A 264 -9.37 -5.24 -16.04
C GLN A 264 -10.85 -5.64 -15.90
N VAL A 265 -11.66 -4.78 -15.27
CA VAL A 265 -13.11 -4.99 -15.06
C VAL A 265 -13.96 -4.03 -15.90
N GLY A 266 -13.38 -3.43 -16.94
CA GLY A 266 -14.10 -2.64 -17.94
C GLY A 266 -14.53 -1.24 -17.47
N VAL A 267 -13.88 -0.69 -16.45
CA VAL A 267 -14.10 0.69 -15.98
C VAL A 267 -12.90 1.55 -16.33
N ASP A 268 -13.11 2.56 -17.17
CA ASP A 268 -12.07 3.52 -17.54
C ASP A 268 -11.97 4.65 -16.49
N LEU A 269 -11.01 4.53 -15.58
CA LEU A 269 -10.66 5.58 -14.61
C LEU A 269 -9.51 6.48 -15.10
N TRP A 270 -8.60 5.96 -15.92
CA TRP A 270 -7.52 6.75 -16.51
C TRP A 270 -8.07 7.84 -17.42
N GLY A 271 -9.07 7.52 -18.25
CA GLY A 271 -9.79 8.47 -19.10
C GLY A 271 -10.94 9.21 -18.42
N TYR A 272 -11.20 8.98 -17.13
CA TYR A 272 -12.27 9.66 -16.42
C TYR A 272 -11.96 11.15 -16.23
N LYS A 273 -12.97 11.99 -16.49
CA LYS A 273 -12.94 13.43 -16.23
C LYS A 273 -14.23 13.87 -15.54
N GLY A 274 -14.09 14.47 -14.36
CA GLY A 274 -15.18 15.08 -13.61
C GLY A 274 -15.73 16.33 -14.31
N GLU A 275 -16.92 16.79 -13.89
CA GLU A 275 -17.61 17.92 -14.53
C GLU A 275 -16.79 19.23 -14.51
N GLN A 276 -15.93 19.41 -13.50
CA GLN A 276 -15.07 20.61 -13.37
C GLN A 276 -13.69 20.39 -13.98
N GLY A 277 -13.40 19.18 -14.47
CA GLY A 277 -12.13 18.82 -15.09
C GLY A 277 -11.21 17.97 -14.22
N GLN A 278 -11.67 17.52 -13.05
CA GLN A 278 -10.93 16.59 -12.19
C GLN A 278 -10.51 15.34 -12.95
N SER A 279 -9.26 14.91 -12.83
CA SER A 279 -8.79 13.65 -13.43
C SER A 279 -7.53 13.14 -12.74
N ILE A 280 -7.31 11.82 -12.79
CA ILE A 280 -6.09 11.20 -12.27
C ILE A 280 -4.88 11.70 -13.06
N LEU A 281 -4.96 11.73 -14.40
CA LEU A 281 -3.89 12.23 -15.25
C LEU A 281 -3.56 13.70 -14.95
N GLY A 282 -4.57 14.58 -14.83
CA GLY A 282 -4.33 15.98 -14.49
C GLY A 282 -3.68 16.17 -13.12
N ALA A 283 -3.98 15.31 -12.15
CA ALA A 283 -3.31 15.34 -10.85
C ALA A 283 -1.86 14.83 -10.90
N ILE A 284 -1.53 13.91 -11.80
CA ILE A 284 -0.13 13.51 -12.06
C ILE A 284 0.60 14.65 -12.78
N ASP A 285 -0.02 15.30 -13.76
CA ASP A 285 0.52 16.47 -14.46
C ASP A 285 0.88 17.59 -13.49
N TYR A 286 0.04 17.82 -12.47
CA TYR A 286 0.30 18.79 -11.42
C TYR A 286 1.63 18.55 -10.68
N LEU A 287 2.06 17.30 -10.53
CA LEU A 287 3.30 16.94 -9.84
C LEU A 287 4.54 17.02 -10.73
N ILE A 288 4.39 16.89 -12.05
CA ILE A 288 5.50 16.80 -13.01
C ILE A 288 6.51 17.95 -12.87
N PRO A 289 6.11 19.24 -12.80
CA PRO A 289 7.07 20.34 -12.71
C PRO A 289 8.03 20.23 -11.53
N TYR A 290 7.65 19.53 -10.47
CA TYR A 290 8.42 19.42 -9.23
C TYR A 290 9.19 18.09 -9.11
N ALA A 291 8.86 17.08 -9.93
CA ALA A 291 9.48 15.75 -9.90
C ALA A 291 10.85 15.67 -10.63
N SER A 292 11.10 16.63 -11.52
CA SER A 292 12.28 16.65 -12.40
C SER A 292 13.54 17.20 -11.72
N THR A 293 14.71 16.77 -12.20
CA THR A 293 16.04 17.16 -11.66
C THR A 293 16.27 18.67 -11.68
N ASP A 294 15.82 19.34 -12.75
CA ASP A 294 15.88 20.80 -12.93
C ASP A 294 14.49 21.45 -12.78
N GLY A 295 13.60 20.80 -12.04
CA GLY A 295 12.22 21.21 -11.84
C GLY A 295 12.04 22.44 -10.96
N GLU A 296 10.79 22.86 -10.81
CA GLU A 296 10.38 23.92 -9.90
C GLU A 296 10.55 23.50 -8.43
N THR A 297 10.66 24.49 -7.55
CA THR A 297 10.61 24.25 -6.11
C THR A 297 9.17 23.99 -5.68
N TRP A 298 8.93 22.89 -4.97
CA TRP A 298 7.63 22.60 -4.38
C TRP A 298 7.16 23.75 -3.47
N PRO A 299 6.02 24.41 -3.75
CA PRO A 299 5.66 25.66 -3.09
C PRO A 299 4.93 25.47 -1.75
N TYR A 300 4.71 24.22 -1.32
CA TYR A 300 4.00 23.89 -0.09
C TYR A 300 4.93 23.30 0.98
N LYS A 301 4.40 23.16 2.19
CA LYS A 301 5.16 22.62 3.33
C LYS A 301 5.52 21.15 3.09
N GLU A 302 6.81 20.85 3.05
CA GLU A 302 7.32 19.48 2.97
C GLU A 302 8.51 19.31 3.91
N LEU A 303 8.44 18.35 4.83
CA LEU A 303 9.52 18.07 5.79
C LEU A 303 10.66 17.26 5.18
N SER A 304 10.38 16.43 4.17
CA SER A 304 11.39 15.59 3.51
C SER A 304 11.02 15.39 2.04
N PHE A 305 11.45 16.32 1.19
CA PHE A 305 11.16 16.29 -0.23
C PHE A 305 11.96 15.19 -0.94
N ILE A 306 11.26 14.29 -1.63
CA ILE A 306 11.84 13.19 -2.40
C ILE A 306 11.20 13.21 -3.79
N GLY A 307 11.83 13.92 -4.74
CA GLY A 307 11.28 14.15 -6.08
C GLY A 307 10.93 12.86 -6.86
N TYR A 308 11.72 11.80 -6.69
CA TYR A 308 11.45 10.53 -7.36
C TYR A 308 10.20 9.81 -6.84
N GLY A 309 9.56 10.29 -5.77
CA GLY A 309 8.29 9.77 -5.27
C GLY A 309 7.17 9.76 -6.32
N ALA A 310 7.22 10.66 -7.30
CA ALA A 310 6.27 10.72 -8.41
C ALA A 310 6.68 9.88 -9.64
N SER A 311 7.88 9.29 -9.67
CA SER A 311 8.42 8.71 -10.91
C SER A 311 7.58 7.56 -11.48
N ASP A 312 7.09 6.64 -10.63
CA ASP A 312 6.20 5.57 -11.09
C ASP A 312 4.85 6.11 -11.59
N LEU A 313 4.31 7.16 -10.98
CA LEU A 313 3.07 7.80 -11.42
C LEU A 313 3.22 8.41 -12.82
N VAL A 314 4.34 9.11 -13.06
CA VAL A 314 4.60 9.72 -14.37
C VAL A 314 4.85 8.65 -15.44
N ASN A 315 5.52 7.55 -15.11
CA ASN A 315 5.65 6.43 -16.05
C ASN A 315 4.28 5.79 -16.35
N ALA A 316 3.42 5.60 -15.35
CA ALA A 316 2.06 5.10 -15.55
C ALA A 316 1.22 6.01 -16.46
N ALA A 317 1.23 7.32 -16.20
CA ALA A 317 0.54 8.29 -17.03
C ALA A 317 1.05 8.28 -18.49
N ALA A 318 2.37 8.16 -18.68
CA ALA A 318 2.97 8.05 -20.01
C ALA A 318 2.49 6.80 -20.77
N ASP A 319 2.37 5.66 -20.10
CA ASP A 319 1.82 4.42 -20.66
C ASP A 319 0.33 4.56 -21.05
N GLN A 320 -0.42 5.40 -20.34
CA GLN A 320 -1.80 5.78 -20.70
C GLN A 320 -1.89 6.81 -21.83
N GLY A 321 -0.74 7.26 -22.35
CA GLY A 321 -0.69 8.16 -23.48
C GLY A 321 -0.56 9.63 -23.12
N ASP A 322 -0.36 9.98 -21.84
CA ASP A 322 -0.22 11.37 -21.43
C ASP A 322 1.06 12.01 -22.01
N GLU A 323 0.90 13.12 -22.72
CA GLU A 323 2.00 13.76 -23.45
C GLU A 323 2.93 14.56 -22.54
N MET A 324 2.42 15.13 -21.43
CA MET A 324 3.25 15.84 -20.47
C MET A 324 4.15 14.86 -19.73
N ALA A 325 3.57 13.73 -19.30
CA ALA A 325 4.28 12.64 -18.66
C ALA A 325 5.37 12.05 -19.57
N LYS A 326 5.05 11.72 -20.83
CA LYS A 326 6.02 11.26 -21.83
C LYS A 326 7.19 12.25 -22.01
N ALA A 327 6.88 13.54 -22.10
CA ALA A 327 7.89 14.59 -22.25
C ALA A 327 8.79 14.73 -21.01
N ALA A 328 8.26 14.44 -19.81
CA ALA A 328 8.97 14.52 -18.55
C ALA A 328 9.91 13.34 -18.29
N LEU A 329 9.64 12.14 -18.83
CA LEU A 329 10.42 10.91 -18.54
C LEU A 329 11.95 11.09 -18.58
N PRO A 330 12.56 11.81 -19.55
CA PRO A 330 14.01 11.98 -19.60
C PRO A 330 14.60 12.85 -18.48
N SER A 331 13.79 13.68 -17.81
CA SER A 331 14.23 14.63 -16.77
C SER A 331 13.84 14.21 -15.35
N LEU A 332 13.05 13.14 -15.19
CA LEU A 332 12.63 12.62 -13.90
C LEU A 332 13.82 12.16 -13.04
N THR A 333 13.70 12.39 -11.74
CA THR A 333 14.58 11.78 -10.75
C THR A 333 14.10 10.35 -10.44
N TYR A 334 15.05 9.45 -10.15
CA TYR A 334 14.77 8.06 -9.79
C TYR A 334 15.50 7.67 -8.50
N PRO A 335 15.06 6.61 -7.79
CA PRO A 335 15.82 6.04 -6.68
C PRO A 335 17.22 5.62 -7.12
N SER A 336 18.12 5.37 -6.16
CA SER A 336 19.49 4.89 -6.44
C SER A 336 19.54 3.54 -7.17
N THR A 337 18.46 2.76 -7.10
CA THR A 337 18.28 1.51 -7.87
C THR A 337 17.98 1.74 -9.35
N GLY A 338 17.69 2.99 -9.76
CA GLY A 338 17.32 3.39 -11.12
C GLY A 338 15.82 3.24 -11.40
N ASN A 339 15.40 3.56 -12.63
CA ASN A 339 14.02 3.38 -13.08
C ASN A 339 13.65 1.89 -13.09
N GLN A 340 12.73 1.48 -12.21
CA GLN A 340 12.24 0.11 -12.14
C GLN A 340 10.97 -0.13 -12.98
N TRP A 341 10.35 0.91 -13.54
CA TRP A 341 9.10 0.80 -14.30
C TRP A 341 9.14 -0.28 -15.40
N PRO A 342 10.22 -0.40 -16.22
CA PRO A 342 10.29 -1.45 -17.24
C PRO A 342 10.32 -2.89 -16.69
N LEU A 343 10.68 -3.07 -15.43
CA LEU A 343 10.72 -4.37 -14.74
C LEU A 343 9.45 -4.66 -13.94
N ARG A 344 8.70 -3.61 -13.57
CA ARG A 344 7.46 -3.70 -12.80
C ARG A 344 6.54 -2.53 -13.15
N PRO A 345 5.78 -2.63 -14.25
CA PRO A 345 4.87 -1.58 -14.71
C PRO A 345 3.59 -1.57 -13.84
N SER A 346 3.78 -1.28 -12.56
CA SER A 346 2.78 -1.17 -11.52
C SER A 346 3.24 -0.06 -10.59
N VAL A 347 2.37 0.91 -10.33
CA VAL A 347 2.71 2.05 -9.49
C VAL A 347 2.95 1.59 -8.04
N GLU A 348 4.13 1.90 -7.52
CA GLU A 348 4.50 1.67 -6.13
C GLU A 348 4.74 3.01 -5.40
N LYS A 349 4.55 3.01 -4.09
CA LYS A 349 5.04 4.10 -3.25
C LYS A 349 6.56 4.00 -3.12
N LEU A 350 7.27 5.02 -3.61
CA LEU A 350 8.74 5.02 -3.66
C LEU A 350 9.41 5.76 -2.49
N ASP A 351 8.66 6.57 -1.76
CA ASP A 351 9.18 7.31 -0.61
C ASP A 351 8.77 6.66 0.73
N LYS A 352 9.51 6.99 1.79
CA LYS A 352 9.24 6.42 3.12
C LYS A 352 8.07 7.14 3.78
N SER A 353 7.22 6.38 4.47
CA SER A 353 6.06 6.91 5.21
C SER A 353 6.46 7.76 6.43
N GLY A 354 7.75 7.82 6.74
CA GLY A 354 8.33 8.62 7.83
C GLY A 354 8.37 7.85 9.15
#